data_AF-A0A937YLR3-F1
#
_entry.id   AF-A0A937YLR3-F1
#
_cell.length_a   1.000
_cell.length_b   1.000
_cell.length_c   1.000
_cell.angle_alpha   90.00
_cell.angle_beta   90.00
_cell.angle_gamma   90.00
#
_symmetry.space_group_name_H-M   'P 1'
#
loop_
_entity.id
_entity.type
_entity.pdbx_description
1 polymer ?
#
loop_
_entity_poly.entity_id
_entity_poly.type
_entity_poly.pdbx_seq_one_letter_code
_entity_poly.pdbx_strand_id
1 'polypeptide(L)'
;MVALTLTLAIGALAATSAGAHDQESHQKMAKQAEPLDEETIPLFDTLGNHHRKISTFVPEAQEYFDQGVRLLFNFNHQAAIRSCEAALVYDPDCMMCY
;
A
#
# COMPACT_ATOMS: atom_id res chain seq x y z
N MET A 1 31.50 66.37 1.27
CA MET A 1 32.89 65.90 1.13
C MET A 1 32.84 64.37 1.02
N VAL A 2 33.17 63.85 -0.18
CA VAL A 2 33.71 62.50 -0.57
C VAL A 2 32.98 61.26 -0.03
N ALA A 3 32.54 60.22 -0.76
CA ALA A 3 32.95 59.52 -2.00
C ALA A 3 31.67 58.91 -2.65
N LEU A 4 31.40 58.81 -3.96
CA LEU A 4 32.09 58.22 -5.11
C LEU A 4 32.55 56.75 -4.94
N THR A 5 31.74 55.78 -5.38
CA THR A 5 32.20 54.68 -6.27
C THR A 5 31.03 54.00 -7.00
N LEU A 6 31.16 54.02 -8.32
CA LEU A 6 30.38 53.34 -9.35
C LEU A 6 30.92 51.91 -9.53
N THR A 7 30.09 50.88 -9.58
CA THR A 7 30.45 49.61 -10.25
C THR A 7 29.29 49.05 -11.06
N LEU A 8 29.70 48.51 -12.21
CA LEU A 8 28.96 48.25 -13.43
C LEU A 8 28.33 46.84 -13.41
N ALA A 9 27.27 46.70 -14.21
CA ALA A 9 26.50 45.50 -14.50
C ALA A 9 27.32 44.25 -14.85
N ILE A 10 26.75 43.07 -14.56
CA ILE A 10 26.79 41.89 -15.45
C ILE A 10 25.47 41.12 -15.24
N GLY A 11 24.71 40.96 -16.33
CA GLY A 11 23.53 40.10 -16.38
C GLY A 11 23.93 38.62 -16.38
N ALA A 12 23.21 37.81 -15.61
CA ALA A 12 23.36 36.36 -15.62
C ALA A 12 22.32 35.75 -16.59
N LEU A 13 22.78 35.43 -17.80
CA LEU A 13 22.11 34.46 -18.67
C LEU A 13 22.74 33.09 -18.38
N ALA A 14 22.03 32.24 -17.64
CA ALA A 14 22.38 30.83 -17.51
C ALA A 14 21.21 29.99 -18.04
N ALA A 15 21.36 29.54 -19.28
CA ALA A 15 20.53 28.50 -19.86
C ALA A 15 20.92 27.15 -19.26
N THR A 16 20.00 26.51 -18.54
CA THR A 16 19.95 25.05 -18.45
C THR A 16 18.50 24.63 -18.22
N SER A 17 17.82 24.21 -19.28
CA SER A 17 16.68 23.30 -19.17
C SER A 17 17.22 21.94 -19.60
N ALA A 18 17.67 21.17 -18.61
CA ALA A 18 16.90 20.06 -18.07
C ALA A 18 16.80 18.93 -19.10
N GLY A 19 17.65 17.91 -18.90
CA GLY A 19 17.60 16.68 -19.67
C GLY A 19 16.21 16.07 -19.63
N ALA A 20 15.77 15.57 -20.78
CA ALA A 20 14.63 14.68 -20.89
C ALA A 20 14.96 13.37 -20.17
N HIS A 21 14.61 13.32 -18.89
CA HIS A 21 14.43 12.09 -18.14
C HIS A 21 12.93 11.92 -17.94
N ASP A 22 12.27 11.27 -18.90
CA ASP A 22 10.94 10.70 -18.69
C ASP A 22 11.12 9.46 -17.80
N GLN A 23 11.36 9.71 -16.51
CA GLN A 23 11.31 8.69 -15.47
C GLN A 23 9.86 8.66 -14.99
N GLU A 24 9.04 7.87 -15.67
CA GLU A 24 7.69 7.56 -15.23
C GLU A 24 7.80 6.75 -13.93
N SER A 25 7.82 7.51 -12.82
CA SER A 25 7.86 7.00 -11.46
C SER A 25 6.66 6.08 -11.26
N HIS A 26 6.91 4.78 -11.18
CA HIS A 26 6.00 3.83 -10.55
C HIS A 26 5.89 4.15 -9.05
N GLN A 27 5.25 5.28 -8.73
CA GLN A 27 4.98 5.72 -7.37
C GLN A 27 3.52 6.13 -7.24
N LYS A 28 2.64 5.15 -7.39
CA LYS A 28 1.24 5.11 -6.95
C LYS A 28 0.91 3.61 -6.82
N MET A 29 0.52 3.03 -5.70
CA MET A 29 -0.01 3.55 -4.46
C MET A 29 0.44 2.62 -3.31
N ALA A 30 0.98 3.16 -2.23
CA ALA A 30 0.59 2.64 -0.92
C ALA A 30 -0.75 3.32 -0.62
N LYS A 31 -1.83 2.77 -1.19
CA LYS A 31 -3.17 3.22 -0.84
C LYS A 31 -3.35 2.74 0.59
N GLN A 32 -3.29 3.68 1.52
CA GLN A 32 -3.66 3.46 2.91
C GLN A 32 -4.97 2.68 2.91
N ALA A 33 -5.04 1.57 3.65
CA ALA A 33 -6.23 0.75 3.75
C ALA A 33 -7.42 1.68 4.04
N GLU A 34 -8.31 1.82 3.06
CA GLU A 34 -9.53 2.58 3.24
C GLU A 34 -10.32 1.86 4.34
N PRO A 35 -11.00 2.58 5.24
CA PRO A 35 -11.83 1.93 6.25
C PRO A 35 -12.78 0.98 5.54
N LEU A 36 -12.76 -0.29 5.92
CA LEU A 36 -13.75 -1.26 5.46
C LEU A 36 -15.12 -0.67 5.82
N ASP A 37 -15.88 -0.32 4.79
CA ASP A 37 -17.33 -0.21 4.88
C ASP A 37 -17.82 -1.43 5.70
N GLU A 38 -18.59 -1.16 6.74
CA GLU A 38 -18.77 -1.94 7.99
C GLU A 38 -19.19 -3.43 7.83
N GLU A 39 -19.39 -3.89 6.61
CA GLU A 39 -19.70 -5.27 6.25
C GLU A 39 -18.40 -6.04 5.94
N THR A 40 -17.97 -6.85 6.91
CA THR A 40 -16.85 -7.78 6.72
C THR A 40 -17.18 -8.78 5.61
N ILE A 41 -16.17 -9.15 4.80
CA ILE A 41 -16.36 -10.16 3.75
C ILE A 41 -16.90 -11.46 4.38
N PRO A 42 -17.90 -12.13 3.78
CA PRO A 42 -18.41 -13.38 4.32
C PRO A 42 -17.36 -14.49 4.21
N LEU A 43 -17.46 -15.48 5.11
CA LEU A 43 -16.71 -16.72 5.00
C LEU A 43 -17.38 -17.64 3.96
N PHE A 44 -16.60 -18.11 2.99
CA PHE A 44 -17.07 -18.99 1.93
C PHE A 44 -16.71 -20.45 2.21
N ASP A 45 -17.71 -21.33 2.14
CA ASP A 45 -17.57 -22.78 2.31
C ASP A 45 -17.18 -23.52 1.00
N THR A 46 -17.23 -22.84 -0.14
CA THR A 46 -16.98 -23.43 -1.48
C THR A 46 -15.55 -23.30 -1.99
N LEU A 47 -14.63 -22.69 -1.22
CA LEU A 47 -13.24 -22.43 -1.65
C LEU A 47 -12.26 -23.59 -1.38
N GLY A 48 -12.77 -24.76 -0.99
CA GLY A 48 -11.96 -25.89 -0.55
C GLY A 48 -11.48 -25.74 0.90
N ASN A 49 -10.46 -26.52 1.29
CA ASN A 49 -10.05 -26.68 2.70
C ASN A 49 -8.55 -26.39 2.94
N HIS A 50 -7.89 -25.62 2.07
CA HIS A 50 -6.49 -25.25 2.28
C HIS A 50 -6.33 -24.52 3.61
N HIS A 51 -5.49 -25.04 4.49
CA HIS A 51 -5.25 -24.47 5.82
C HIS A 51 -3.75 -24.32 6.04
N ARG A 52 -3.34 -23.14 6.51
CA ARG A 52 -1.97 -22.90 6.92
C ARG A 52 -1.97 -22.25 8.29
N LYS A 53 -1.66 -23.05 9.31
CA LYS A 53 -1.47 -22.54 10.67
C LYS A 53 -0.45 -21.41 10.69
N ILE A 54 -0.88 -20.25 11.18
CA ILE A 54 -0.04 -19.08 11.46
C ILE A 54 0.07 -18.87 12.98
N SER A 55 0.73 -17.79 13.41
CA SER A 55 1.00 -17.51 14.82
C SER A 55 -0.18 -16.90 15.59
N THR A 56 -1.28 -16.57 14.91
CA THR A 56 -2.48 -16.07 15.59
C THR A 56 -3.07 -17.15 16.52
N PHE A 57 -3.59 -16.70 17.65
CA PHE A 57 -4.41 -17.53 18.54
C PHE A 57 -5.91 -17.22 18.41
N VAL A 58 -6.29 -16.27 17.54
CA VAL A 58 -7.68 -15.88 17.30
C VAL A 58 -8.23 -16.73 16.15
N PRO A 59 -9.18 -17.65 16.40
CA PRO A 59 -9.70 -18.56 15.38
C PRO A 59 -10.25 -17.84 14.14
N GLU A 60 -10.96 -16.75 14.34
CA GLU A 60 -11.56 -15.95 13.27
C GLU A 60 -10.48 -15.35 12.35
N ALA A 61 -9.38 -14.84 12.92
CA ALA A 61 -8.25 -14.34 12.12
C ALA A 61 -7.61 -15.45 11.28
N GLN A 62 -7.48 -16.66 11.84
CA GLN A 62 -6.98 -17.83 11.11
C GLN A 62 -7.93 -18.23 9.94
N GLU A 63 -9.23 -18.21 10.15
CA GLU A 63 -10.24 -18.52 9.11
C GLU A 63 -10.19 -17.51 7.97
N TYR A 64 -10.13 -16.22 8.30
CA TYR A 64 -10.02 -15.15 7.32
C TYR A 64 -8.68 -15.17 6.56
N PHE A 65 -7.58 -15.51 7.23
CA PHE A 65 -6.28 -15.73 6.57
C PHE A 65 -6.34 -16.91 5.59
N ASP A 66 -6.88 -18.05 6.01
CA ASP A 66 -7.00 -19.22 5.14
C ASP A 66 -7.88 -18.93 3.92
N GLN A 67 -9.00 -18.22 4.10
CA GLN A 67 -9.83 -17.73 3.01
C GLN A 67 -9.06 -16.80 2.07
N GLY A 68 -8.29 -15.84 2.61
CA GLY A 68 -7.46 -14.93 1.83
C GLY A 68 -6.49 -15.67 0.93
N VAL A 69 -5.80 -16.69 1.46
CA VAL A 69 -4.90 -17.55 0.69
C VAL A 69 -5.64 -18.31 -0.41
N ARG A 70 -6.81 -18.91 -0.10
CA ARG A 70 -7.62 -19.62 -1.12
C ARG A 70 -8.08 -18.69 -2.24
N LEU A 71 -8.53 -17.49 -1.91
CA LEU A 71 -8.95 -16.47 -2.88
C LEU A 71 -7.78 -15.98 -3.73
N LEU A 72 -6.59 -15.82 -3.13
CA LEU A 72 -5.37 -15.45 -3.84
C LEU A 72 -5.03 -16.49 -4.92
N PHE A 73 -5.05 -17.78 -4.57
CA PHE A 73 -4.79 -18.86 -5.52
C PHE A 73 -5.94 -19.08 -6.54
N ASN A 74 -7.14 -18.58 -6.25
CA ASN A 74 -8.26 -18.52 -7.18
C ASN A 74 -8.25 -17.23 -8.04
N PHE A 75 -7.17 -16.44 -8.00
CA PHE A 75 -7.00 -15.18 -8.75
C PHE A 75 -7.99 -14.06 -8.38
N ASN A 76 -8.62 -14.13 -7.20
CA ASN A 76 -9.49 -13.07 -6.68
C ASN A 76 -8.72 -12.20 -5.68
N HIS A 77 -7.80 -11.38 -6.19
CA HIS A 77 -6.89 -10.57 -5.37
C HIS A 77 -7.61 -9.54 -4.48
N GLN A 78 -8.66 -8.91 -4.98
CA GLN A 78 -9.43 -7.92 -4.21
C GLN A 78 -10.14 -8.56 -3.01
N ALA A 79 -10.78 -9.72 -3.22
CA ALA A 79 -11.39 -10.45 -2.12
C ALA A 79 -10.36 -11.03 -1.15
N ALA A 80 -9.19 -11.45 -1.66
CA ALA A 80 -8.09 -11.91 -0.81
C ALA A 80 -7.61 -10.80 0.14
N ILE A 81 -7.39 -9.60 -0.38
CA ILE A 81 -7.02 -8.41 0.43
C ILE A 81 -8.09 -8.14 1.49
N ARG A 82 -9.37 -8.06 1.10
CA ARG A 82 -10.47 -7.83 2.05
C ARG A 82 -10.57 -8.92 3.12
N SER A 83 -10.25 -10.17 2.77
CA SER A 83 -10.22 -11.27 3.72
C SER A 83 -9.08 -11.11 4.73
N CYS A 84 -7.89 -10.72 4.28
CA CYS A 84 -6.76 -10.44 5.16
C CYS A 84 -7.02 -9.19 6.04
N GLU A 85 -7.63 -8.14 5.49
CA GLU A 85 -8.06 -6.96 6.26
C GLU A 85 -9.10 -7.33 7.33
N ALA A 86 -10.06 -8.21 7.01
CA ALA A 86 -10.98 -8.75 8.00
C ALA A 86 -10.26 -9.54 9.09
N ALA A 87 -9.24 -10.34 8.76
CA ALA A 87 -8.42 -11.03 9.76
C ALA A 87 -7.75 -10.05 10.74
N LEU A 88 -7.29 -8.89 10.25
CA LEU A 88 -6.70 -7.82 11.07
C LEU A 88 -7.71 -7.11 11.97
N VAL A 89 -9.00 -7.13 11.65
CA VAL A 89 -10.07 -6.64 12.56
C VAL A 89 -10.16 -7.54 13.80
N TYR A 90 -9.97 -8.85 13.64
CA TYR A 90 -10.00 -9.82 14.75
C TYR A 90 -8.67 -9.91 15.50
N ASP A 91 -7.54 -9.87 14.78
CA ASP A 91 -6.19 -9.90 15.35
C ASP A 91 -5.30 -8.84 14.70
N PRO A 92 -5.27 -7.61 15.26
CA PRO A 92 -4.43 -6.52 14.75
C PRO A 92 -2.92 -6.81 14.81
N ASP A 93 -2.49 -7.79 15.61
CA ASP A 93 -1.08 -8.19 15.75
C ASP A 93 -0.72 -9.36 14.80
N CYS A 94 -1.66 -9.82 13.96
CA CYS A 94 -1.42 -10.88 12.98
C CYS A 94 -0.46 -10.42 11.86
N MET A 95 0.84 -10.63 12.06
CA MET A 95 1.88 -10.26 11.08
C MET A 95 1.72 -10.94 9.72
N MET A 96 1.12 -12.14 9.69
CA MET A 96 0.88 -12.87 8.43
C MET A 96 -0.37 -12.38 7.68
N CYS A 97 -1.19 -11.52 8.30
CA CYS A 97 -2.44 -11.02 7.73
C CYS A 97 -2.28 -9.66 7.01
N TYR A 98 -1.06 -9.12 6.89
CA TYR A 98 -0.72 -7.94 6.08
C TYR A 98 -0.25 -8.34 4.68
#